data_AF-A0AA47MW69-F1
#
_entry.id   AF-A0AA47MW69-F1
#
_cell.length_a   1.000
_cell.length_b   1.000
_cell.length_c   1.000
_cell.angle_alpha   90.00
_cell.angle_beta   90.00
_cell.angle_gamma   90.00
#
_symmetry.space_group_name_H-M   'P 1'
#
loop_
_entity.id
_entity.type
_entity.pdbx_description
1 polymer ?
#
loop_
_entity_poly.entity_id
_entity_poly.type
_entity_poly.pdbx_seq_one_letter_code
_entity_poly.pdbx_strand_id
1 'polypeptide(L)'
;MAWNSTLFKFHRTLWTWQVGITNTGLVEEFKCTKARLVMTLTESEDAVTQTAAPRVVAGRKWIPSEAVQSVKSALHFRDVVGQVQHGRAGFGLIPKTPLWHKATSVQKRQLVVEEVRRQEERERYTKAVSMATQGMD
;
A
#
# COMPACT_ATOMS: atom_id res chain seq x y z
N MET A 1 29.05 -38.05 -9.34
CA MET A 1 29.10 -37.01 -8.28
C MET A 1 27.77 -36.28 -8.28
N ALA A 2 26.84 -36.70 -7.42
CA ALA A 2 25.51 -36.11 -7.32
C ALA A 2 25.61 -34.81 -6.49
N TRP A 3 25.56 -33.66 -7.17
CA TRP A 3 25.39 -32.38 -6.49
C TRP A 3 23.99 -32.35 -5.87
N ASN A 4 23.94 -32.24 -4.54
CA ASN A 4 22.71 -32.28 -3.74
C ASN A 4 21.72 -31.20 -4.19
N SER A 5 20.61 -31.62 -4.83
CA SER A 5 19.55 -30.72 -5.31
C SER A 5 18.94 -29.86 -4.18
N THR A 6 19.07 -30.31 -2.93
CA THR A 6 18.63 -29.62 -1.71
C THR A 6 19.40 -28.32 -1.46
N LEU A 7 20.72 -28.31 -1.69
CA LEU A 7 21.56 -27.13 -1.53
C LEU A 7 21.29 -26.08 -2.62
N PHE A 8 21.01 -26.54 -3.84
CA PHE A 8 20.63 -25.68 -4.95
C PHE A 8 19.24 -25.05 -4.77
N LYS A 9 18.28 -25.82 -4.24
CA LYS A 9 16.94 -25.32 -3.87
C LYS A 9 17.03 -24.26 -2.76
N PHE A 10 17.84 -24.51 -1.72
CA PHE A 10 18.03 -23.58 -0.60
C PHE A 10 18.66 -22.25 -1.02
N HIS A 11 19.66 -22.30 -1.90
CA HIS A 11 20.30 -21.11 -2.46
C HIS A 11 19.35 -20.31 -3.37
N ARG A 12 18.53 -20.99 -4.18
CA ARG A 12 17.53 -20.34 -5.04
C ARG A 12 16.41 -19.68 -4.22
N THR A 13 15.96 -20.34 -3.15
CA THR A 13 14.98 -19.75 -2.23
C THR A 13 15.55 -18.51 -1.54
N LEU A 14 16.75 -18.59 -0.94
CA LEU A 14 17.38 -17.44 -0.28
C LEU A 14 17.58 -16.24 -1.22
N TRP A 15 17.97 -16.50 -2.47
CA TRP A 15 18.12 -15.43 -3.47
C TRP A 15 16.78 -14.82 -3.89
N THR A 16 15.72 -15.62 -4.05
CA THR A 16 14.36 -15.10 -4.29
C THR A 16 13.79 -14.32 -3.10
N TRP A 17 14.13 -14.71 -1.86
CA TRP A 17 13.75 -13.96 -0.66
C TRP A 17 14.50 -12.63 -0.58
N GLN A 18 15.83 -12.62 -0.79
CA GLN A 18 16.65 -11.40 -0.78
C GLN A 18 16.24 -10.41 -1.90
N VAL A 19 16.05 -10.90 -3.13
CA VAL A 19 15.63 -10.08 -4.29
C VAL A 19 14.13 -9.71 -4.25
N GLY A 20 13.30 -10.52 -3.57
CA GLY A 20 11.89 -10.24 -3.34
C GLY A 20 11.66 -9.10 -2.33
N ILE A 21 12.49 -9.03 -1.28
CA ILE A 21 12.43 -7.96 -0.29
C ILE A 21 12.81 -6.61 -0.91
N THR A 22 13.81 -6.57 -1.80
CA THR A 22 14.24 -5.31 -2.44
C THR A 22 13.26 -4.78 -3.47
N ASN A 23 12.63 -5.66 -4.27
CA ASN A 23 11.64 -5.22 -5.27
C ASN A 23 10.30 -4.79 -4.64
N THR A 24 9.90 -5.40 -3.53
CA THR A 24 8.60 -5.07 -2.90
C THR A 24 8.60 -3.71 -2.21
N GLY A 25 9.70 -3.32 -1.56
CA GLY A 25 9.86 -1.97 -1.01
C GLY A 25 9.88 -0.88 -2.09
N LEU A 26 10.57 -1.11 -3.21
CA LEU A 26 10.62 -0.16 -4.33
C LEU A 26 9.26 0.06 -4.99
N VAL A 27 8.48 -1.02 -5.18
CA VAL A 27 7.12 -0.93 -5.72
C VAL A 27 6.19 -0.16 -4.79
N GLU A 28 6.30 -0.40 -3.48
CA GLU A 28 5.54 0.32 -2.46
C GLU A 28 5.84 1.82 -2.50
N GLU A 29 7.12 2.20 -2.43
CA GLU A 29 7.53 3.62 -2.48
C GLU A 29 7.16 4.29 -3.80
N PHE A 30 7.26 3.57 -4.92
CA PHE A 30 6.79 4.05 -6.22
C PHE A 30 5.28 4.36 -6.20
N LYS A 31 4.45 3.43 -5.70
CA LYS A 31 3.00 3.61 -5.61
C LYS A 31 2.64 4.74 -4.63
N CYS A 32 3.28 4.80 -3.47
CA CYS A 32 3.12 5.87 -2.48
C CYS A 32 3.45 7.25 -3.08
N THR A 33 4.56 7.36 -3.80
CA THR A 33 4.97 8.61 -4.45
C THR A 33 3.98 9.05 -5.52
N LYS A 34 3.52 8.11 -6.35
CA LYS A 34 2.51 8.39 -7.39
C LYS A 34 1.16 8.77 -6.79
N ALA A 35 0.71 8.09 -5.74
CA ALA A 35 -0.53 8.42 -5.03
C ALA A 35 -0.43 9.81 -4.37
N ARG A 36 0.71 10.14 -3.76
CA ARG A 36 0.98 11.47 -3.22
C ARG A 36 0.90 12.53 -4.31
N LEU A 37 1.51 12.29 -5.48
CA LEU A 37 1.47 13.22 -6.61
C LEU A 37 0.04 13.44 -7.12
N VAL A 38 -0.74 12.36 -7.29
CA VAL A 38 -2.17 12.48 -7.65
C VAL A 38 -2.90 13.37 -6.65
N MET A 39 -2.79 13.07 -5.36
CA MET A 39 -3.42 13.87 -4.31
C MET A 39 -2.95 15.33 -4.32
N THR A 40 -1.67 15.60 -4.61
CA THR A 40 -1.15 16.98 -4.74
C THR A 40 -1.83 17.75 -5.86
N LEU A 41 -1.99 17.12 -7.02
CA LEU A 41 -2.54 17.78 -8.19
C LEU A 41 -4.06 17.93 -8.09
N THR A 42 -4.77 16.90 -7.60
CA THR A 42 -6.24 16.90 -7.56
C THR A 42 -6.83 17.64 -6.36
N GLU A 43 -6.11 17.69 -5.23
CA GLU A 43 -6.55 18.38 -4.01
C GLU A 43 -5.81 19.72 -3.81
N SER A 44 -5.16 20.26 -4.85
CA SER A 44 -4.55 21.59 -4.80
C SER A 44 -5.63 22.65 -4.60
N GLU A 45 -5.39 23.67 -3.78
CA GLU A 45 -6.33 24.80 -3.64
C GLU A 45 -6.27 25.75 -4.85
N ASP A 46 -5.17 25.71 -5.61
CA ASP A 46 -5.01 26.50 -6.83
C ASP A 46 -5.76 25.88 -8.01
N ALA A 47 -6.77 26.61 -8.50
CA ALA A 47 -7.63 26.20 -9.62
C ALA A 47 -6.86 26.05 -10.94
N VAL A 48 -5.79 26.82 -11.16
CA VAL A 48 -4.96 26.71 -12.38
C VAL A 48 -4.22 25.38 -12.35
N THR A 49 -3.59 25.05 -11.22
CA THR A 49 -2.93 23.76 -11.01
C THR A 49 -3.90 22.60 -11.21
N GLN A 50 -5.12 22.65 -10.65
CA GLN A 50 -6.10 21.58 -10.84
C GLN A 50 -6.53 21.41 -12.31
N THR A 51 -6.75 22.52 -13.03
CA THR A 51 -7.23 22.49 -14.42
C THR A 51 -6.14 22.05 -15.39
N ALA A 52 -4.91 22.50 -15.16
CA ALA A 52 -3.75 22.17 -16.00
C ALA A 52 -3.03 20.89 -15.56
N ALA A 53 -3.48 20.23 -14.50
CA ALA A 53 -2.83 19.05 -13.94
C ALA A 53 -2.68 17.94 -15.00
N PRO A 54 -1.45 17.52 -15.33
CA PRO A 54 -1.27 16.40 -16.23
C PRO A 54 -1.78 15.13 -15.56
N ARG A 55 -2.32 14.21 -16.35
CA ARG A 55 -2.69 12.89 -15.86
C ARG A 55 -1.46 12.18 -15.32
N VAL A 56 -1.49 11.78 -14.05
CA VAL A 56 -0.42 10.96 -13.46
C VAL A 56 -0.53 9.55 -14.02
N VAL A 57 0.38 9.21 -14.91
CA VAL A 57 0.47 7.88 -15.53
C VAL A 57 1.50 7.03 -14.78
N ALA A 58 1.17 5.75 -14.63
CA ALA A 58 2.11 4.67 -14.31
C ALA A 58 2.00 3.58 -15.37
N GLY A 59 2.80 2.52 -15.27
CA GLY A 59 2.78 1.42 -16.25
C GLY A 59 1.41 0.72 -16.36
N ARG A 60 1.27 -0.19 -17.33
CA ARG A 60 0.00 -0.84 -17.68
C ARG A 60 -0.75 -1.52 -16.53
N LYS A 61 -0.04 -2.05 -15.53
CA LYS A 61 -0.60 -2.89 -14.47
C LYS A 61 -1.29 -2.13 -13.35
N TRP A 62 -1.00 -0.83 -13.19
CA TRP A 62 -1.49 -0.07 -12.05
C TRP A 62 -1.79 1.37 -12.47
N ILE A 63 -3.03 1.80 -12.29
CA ILE A 63 -3.50 3.12 -12.67
C ILE A 63 -3.60 3.98 -11.40
N PRO A 64 -2.77 5.04 -11.25
CA PRO A 64 -2.68 5.79 -9.99
C PRO A 64 -4.00 6.45 -9.56
N SER A 65 -4.74 7.02 -10.52
CA SER A 65 -6.00 7.72 -10.24
C SER A 65 -7.09 6.78 -9.71
N GLU A 66 -7.21 5.59 -10.32
CA GLU A 66 -8.17 4.57 -9.89
C GLU A 66 -7.80 4.00 -8.52
N ALA A 67 -6.51 3.73 -8.31
CA ALA A 67 -6.01 3.26 -7.03
C ALA A 67 -6.27 4.27 -5.90
N VAL A 68 -6.02 5.56 -6.15
CA VAL A 68 -6.33 6.63 -5.18
C VAL A 68 -7.83 6.70 -4.90
N GLN A 69 -8.69 6.56 -5.91
CA GLN A 69 -10.14 6.56 -5.70
C GLN A 69 -10.63 5.36 -4.87
N SER A 70 -10.06 4.18 -5.12
CA SER A 70 -10.31 2.98 -4.31
C SER A 70 -9.87 3.18 -2.85
N VAL A 71 -8.67 3.75 -2.65
CA VAL A 71 -8.14 4.08 -1.32
C VAL A 71 -9.01 5.10 -0.60
N LYS A 72 -9.47 6.17 -1.27
CA LYS A 72 -10.43 7.14 -0.70
C LYS A 72 -11.71 6.43 -0.26
N SER A 73 -12.22 5.52 -1.07
CA SER A 73 -13.42 4.74 -0.75
C SER A 73 -13.22 3.85 0.48
N ALA A 74 -12.05 3.20 0.61
CA ALA A 74 -11.68 2.42 1.78
C ALA A 74 -11.55 3.29 3.05
N LEU A 75 -11.01 4.51 2.93
CA LEU A 75 -10.92 5.47 4.03
C LEU A 75 -12.30 5.98 4.45
N HIS A 76 -13.18 6.28 3.51
CA HIS A 76 -14.59 6.60 3.79
C HIS A 76 -15.30 5.44 4.49
N PHE A 77 -15.09 4.20 4.02
CA PHE A 77 -15.67 3.02 4.67
C PHE A 77 -15.15 2.86 6.11
N ARG A 78 -13.86 3.14 6.35
CA ARG A 78 -13.27 3.12 7.69
C ARG A 78 -13.84 4.20 8.61
N ASP A 79 -14.23 5.36 8.09
CA ASP A 79 -14.92 6.37 8.88
C ASP A 79 -16.31 5.90 9.34
N VAL A 80 -17.01 5.12 8.51
CA VAL A 80 -18.34 4.58 8.82
C VAL A 80 -18.25 3.42 9.82
N VAL A 81 -17.38 2.46 9.56
CA VAL A 81 -17.20 1.28 10.44
C VAL A 81 -16.50 1.64 11.74
N GLY A 82 -15.73 2.72 11.74
CA GLY A 82 -14.88 3.13 12.85
C GLY A 82 -13.52 2.45 12.83
N GLN A 83 -12.69 2.83 13.80
CA GLN A 83 -11.34 2.27 13.95
C GLN A 83 -11.42 0.87 14.54
N VAL A 84 -10.78 -0.09 13.87
CA VAL A 84 -10.65 -1.47 14.37
C VAL A 84 -9.60 -1.48 15.48
N GLN A 85 -9.99 -1.98 16.65
CA GLN A 85 -9.06 -2.17 17.76
C GLN A 85 -8.14 -3.34 17.46
N HIS A 86 -6.83 -3.13 17.64
CA HIS A 86 -5.83 -4.18 17.45
C HIS A 86 -5.36 -4.70 18.81
N GLY A 87 -5.38 -6.03 18.98
CA GLY A 87 -4.93 -6.71 20.19
C GLY A 87 -5.85 -6.49 21.39
N ARG A 88 -5.27 -6.32 22.59
CA ARG A 88 -5.99 -6.10 23.86
C ARG A 88 -5.87 -4.66 24.36
N ALA A 89 -5.41 -3.73 23.53
CA ALA A 89 -5.32 -2.33 23.88
C ALA A 89 -6.74 -1.77 23.97
N GLY A 90 -7.29 -1.60 25.19
CA GLY A 90 -8.64 -1.08 25.46
C GLY A 90 -8.98 0.23 24.72
N PHE A 91 -10.27 0.60 24.74
CA PHE A 91 -10.75 1.79 24.02
C PHE A 91 -10.00 3.04 24.47
N GLY A 92 -9.51 3.83 23.51
CA GLY A 92 -8.84 5.11 23.78
C GLY A 92 -7.32 5.05 24.01
N LEU A 93 -6.69 3.87 23.98
CA LEU A 93 -5.23 3.73 24.12
C LEU A 93 -4.46 3.95 22.80
N ILE A 94 -5.14 3.86 21.65
CA ILE A 94 -4.52 4.06 20.34
C ILE A 94 -4.62 5.55 19.97
N PRO A 95 -3.54 6.18 19.46
CA PRO A 95 -3.60 7.55 18.96
C PRO A 95 -4.74 7.71 17.96
N LYS A 96 -5.55 8.75 18.13
CA LYS A 96 -6.67 9.03 17.22
C LYS A 96 -6.11 9.38 15.85
N THR A 97 -6.15 8.43 14.93
CA THR A 97 -6.00 8.73 13.50
C THR A 97 -7.15 9.65 13.09
N PRO A 98 -6.87 10.73 12.34
CA PRO A 98 -7.93 11.63 11.91
C PRO A 98 -8.91 10.85 11.02
N LEU A 99 -10.20 11.05 11.27
CA LEU A 99 -11.26 10.56 10.39
C LEU A 99 -11.11 11.27 9.03
N TRP A 100 -11.28 10.52 7.95
CA TRP A 100 -11.10 11.02 6.60
C TRP A 100 -11.96 12.27 6.30
N HIS A 101 -13.22 12.29 6.74
CA HIS A 101 -14.11 13.44 6.56
C HIS A 101 -13.73 14.67 7.40
N LYS A 102 -12.95 14.51 8.48
CA LYS A 102 -12.46 15.62 9.33
C LYS A 102 -11.02 16.01 9.03
N ALA A 103 -10.35 15.28 8.15
CA ALA A 103 -8.94 15.49 7.85
C ALA A 103 -8.74 16.73 6.95
N THR A 104 -7.68 17.50 7.22
CA THR A 104 -7.20 18.57 6.34
C THR A 104 -6.66 18.00 5.02
N SER A 105 -6.44 18.83 4.00
CA SER A 105 -5.87 18.39 2.71
C SER A 105 -4.50 17.68 2.87
N VAL A 106 -3.66 18.17 3.78
CA VAL A 106 -2.37 17.57 4.13
C VAL A 106 -2.58 16.21 4.82
N GLN A 107 -3.49 16.14 5.80
CA GLN A 107 -3.80 14.89 6.49
C GLN A 107 -4.42 13.85 5.56
N LYS A 108 -5.32 14.25 4.65
CA LYS A 108 -5.91 13.35 3.64
C LYS A 108 -4.84 12.72 2.76
N ARG A 109 -3.86 13.52 2.32
CA ARG A 109 -2.73 13.01 1.54
C ARG A 109 -1.89 12.00 2.31
N GLN A 110 -1.63 12.29 3.59
CA GLN A 110 -0.92 11.37 4.48
C GLN A 110 -1.70 10.05 4.65
N LEU A 111 -3.00 10.13 4.94
CA LEU A 111 -3.89 8.98 5.09
C LEU A 111 -3.95 8.12 3.82
N VAL A 112 -4.02 8.74 2.63
CA VAL A 112 -4.00 8.01 1.35
C VAL A 112 -2.68 7.26 1.18
N VAL A 113 -1.54 7.90 1.45
CA VAL A 113 -0.22 7.27 1.31
C VAL A 113 -0.06 6.10 2.31
N GLU A 114 -0.47 6.30 3.55
CA GLU A 114 -0.44 5.23 4.57
C GLU A 114 -1.37 4.07 4.22
N GLU A 115 -2.55 4.35 3.68
CA GLU A 115 -3.48 3.33 3.25
C GLU A 115 -2.99 2.55 2.02
N VAL A 116 -2.33 3.22 1.06
CA VAL A 116 -1.64 2.54 -0.06
C VAL A 116 -0.56 1.60 0.47
N ARG A 117 0.29 2.07 1.39
CA ARG A 117 1.31 1.24 2.03
C ARG A 117 0.71 0.02 2.73
N ARG A 118 -0.38 0.22 3.47
CA ARG A 118 -1.12 -0.86 4.14
C ARG A 118 -1.68 -1.88 3.16
N GLN A 119 -2.17 -1.45 1.99
CA GLN A 119 -2.65 -2.37 0.95
C GLN A 119 -1.52 -3.21 0.35
N GLU A 120 -0.36 -2.61 0.08
CA GLU A 120 0.83 -3.36 -0.39
C GLU A 120 1.30 -4.38 0.65
N GLU A 121 1.31 -4.01 1.94
CA GLU A 121 1.65 -4.93 3.02
C GLU A 121 0.66 -6.11 3.10
N ARG A 122 -0.64 -5.86 2.95
CA ARG A 122 -1.67 -6.91 2.89
C ARG A 122 -1.47 -7.83 1.70
N GLU A 123 -1.17 -7.29 0.52
CA GLU A 123 -0.87 -8.13 -0.65
C GLU A 123 0.37 -8.99 -0.41
N ARG A 124 1.41 -8.42 0.19
CA ARG A 124 2.65 -9.13 0.53
C ARG A 124 2.38 -10.27 1.51
N TYR A 125 1.61 -10.00 2.55
CA TYR A 125 1.20 -11.01 3.53
C TYR A 125 0.36 -12.12 2.88
N THR A 126 -0.62 -11.76 2.06
CA THR A 126 -1.50 -12.72 1.36
C THR A 126 -0.69 -13.64 0.45
N LYS A 127 0.27 -13.08 -0.31
CA LYS A 127 1.19 -13.85 -1.16
C LYS A 127 2.07 -14.78 -0.32
N ALA A 128 2.60 -14.31 0.80
CA ALA A 128 3.41 -15.13 1.70
C ALA A 128 2.63 -16.33 2.25
N VAL A 129 1.38 -16.11 2.69
CA VAL A 129 0.48 -17.17 3.18
C VAL A 129 0.11 -18.16 2.07
N SER A 130 -0.19 -17.68 0.85
CA SER A 130 -0.55 -18.57 -0.25
C SER A 130 0.63 -19.43 -0.73
N MET A 131 1.86 -18.92 -0.68
CA MET A 131 3.05 -19.70 -1.01
C MET A 131 3.37 -20.75 0.06
N ALA A 132 3.11 -20.46 1.34
CA ALA A 132 3.32 -21.41 2.44
C ALA A 132 2.40 -22.64 2.33
N THR A 133 1.18 -22.45 1.82
CA THR A 133 0.19 -23.52 1.67
C THR A 133 0.44 -24.40 0.44
N GLN A 134 1.07 -23.87 -0.62
CA GLN A 134 1.33 -24.61 -1.87
C GLN A 134 2.37 -25.76 -1.74
N GLY A 135 3.14 -25.81 -0.65
CA GLY A 135 4.09 -26.89 -0.36
C GLY A 135 3.54 -28.00 0.53
N MET A 136 2.24 -27.97 0.86
CA MET A 136 1.61 -28.82 1.87
C MET A 136 0.75 -29.95 1.26
N ASP A 137 0.86 -30.15 -0.05
CA ASP A 137 0.25 -31.26 -0.83
C ASP A 137 1.33 -32.23 -1.34
#